data_AF-A0A8B6Y3K4-F1
#
_entry.id   AF-A0A8B6Y3K4-F1
#
_cell.length_a   1.000
_cell.length_b   1.000
_cell.length_c   1.000
_cell.angle_alpha   90.00
_cell.angle_beta   90.00
_cell.angle_gamma   90.00
#
_symmetry.space_group_name_H-M   'P 1'
#
loop_
_entity.id
_entity.type
_entity.pdbx_description
1 polymer ?
#
loop_
_entity_poly.entity_id
_entity_poly.type
_entity_poly.pdbx_seq_one_letter_code
_entity_poly.pdbx_strand_id
1 'polypeptide(L)'
;MAKRPVSAVGNKRPISEYARKAAVFGGNPRYKMENIIQMELDMPSRTTRDYEGPSVAPRIQAALDAALQNEDDLTLDASSSNTFNTKIKIKGKRGERPKTAKLVGPGRVYTTNENNEYPTARGLVKN
;
A
#
# COMPACT_ATOMS: atom_id res chain seq x y z
N MET A 1 41.43 20.75 -12.41
CA MET A 1 41.86 19.43 -12.92
C MET A 1 41.61 19.41 -14.43
N ALA A 2 42.62 19.10 -15.25
CA ALA A 2 42.47 19.14 -16.71
C ALA A 2 41.49 18.06 -17.22
N LYS A 3 40.63 18.42 -18.18
CA LYS A 3 39.66 17.51 -18.79
C LYS A 3 40.41 16.50 -19.66
N ARG A 4 40.10 15.21 -19.48
CA ARG A 4 40.72 14.13 -20.29
C ARG A 4 40.25 14.27 -21.75
N PRO A 5 41.15 14.07 -22.73
CA PRO A 5 40.77 14.08 -24.13
C PRO A 5 39.80 12.93 -24.42
N VAL A 6 38.78 13.22 -25.23
CA VAL A 6 37.82 12.24 -25.74
C VAL A 6 38.18 11.90 -27.18
N SER A 7 37.92 10.66 -27.60
CA SER A 7 38.11 10.30 -29.01
C SER A 7 37.12 11.07 -29.91
N ALA A 8 37.39 11.13 -31.22
CA ALA A 8 36.49 11.73 -32.21
C ALA A 8 35.08 11.11 -32.21
N VAL A 9 34.93 9.89 -31.68
CA VAL A 9 33.67 9.14 -31.59
C VAL A 9 33.05 9.26 -30.18
N GLY A 10 33.59 10.12 -29.32
CA GLY A 10 33.08 10.34 -27.96
C GLY A 10 33.51 9.29 -26.92
N ASN A 11 34.24 8.25 -27.32
CA ASN A 11 34.76 7.24 -26.40
C ASN A 11 35.89 7.78 -25.50
N LYS A 12 36.01 7.23 -24.28
CA LYS A 12 37.04 7.57 -23.28
C LYS A 12 38.49 7.25 -23.71
N ARG A 13 38.67 6.35 -24.69
CA ARG A 13 39.95 5.94 -25.30
C ARG A 13 39.71 5.79 -26.80
N PRO A 14 40.71 6.08 -27.65
CA PRO A 14 40.59 5.87 -29.09
C PRO A 14 40.43 4.38 -29.41
N ILE A 15 39.63 4.06 -30.42
CA ILE A 15 39.41 2.69 -30.92
C ILE A 15 39.52 2.67 -32.45
N SER A 16 40.10 1.61 -33.00
CA SER A 16 40.15 1.41 -34.44
C SER A 16 38.77 1.02 -34.98
N GLU A 17 38.52 1.32 -36.26
CA GLU A 17 37.26 0.94 -36.91
C GLU A 17 37.06 -0.57 -36.95
N TYR A 18 38.15 -1.33 -37.18
CA TYR A 18 38.13 -2.79 -37.14
C TYR A 18 37.69 -3.31 -35.77
N ALA A 19 38.28 -2.82 -34.67
CA ALA A 19 37.91 -3.26 -33.33
C ALA A 19 36.44 -2.92 -33.02
N ARG A 20 35.95 -1.75 -33.48
CA ARG A 20 34.54 -1.39 -33.32
C ARG A 20 33.61 -2.38 -34.02
N LYS A 21 33.89 -2.71 -35.29
CA LYS A 21 33.12 -3.69 -36.07
C LYS A 21 33.20 -5.08 -35.42
N ALA A 22 34.39 -5.53 -35.06
CA ALA A 22 34.61 -6.83 -34.43
C ALA A 22 33.94 -6.95 -33.05
N ALA A 23 33.82 -5.85 -32.28
CA ALA A 23 33.11 -5.84 -31.01
C ALA A 23 31.61 -6.07 -31.16
N VAL A 24 31.01 -5.57 -32.25
CA VAL A 24 29.57 -5.74 -32.57
C VAL A 24 29.28 -7.16 -33.04
N PHE A 25 30.11 -7.72 -33.92
CA PHE A 25 29.84 -9.01 -34.56
C PHE A 25 30.45 -10.21 -33.85
N GLY A 26 31.59 -10.02 -33.17
CA GLY A 26 32.46 -11.13 -32.80
C GLY A 26 32.37 -11.60 -31.35
N GLY A 27 31.64 -10.88 -30.48
CA GLY A 27 31.52 -11.19 -29.05
C GLY A 27 32.84 -11.24 -28.25
N ASN A 28 33.98 -11.18 -28.93
CA ASN A 28 35.30 -11.42 -28.39
C ASN A 28 35.70 -10.24 -27.48
N PRO A 29 35.92 -10.48 -26.18
CA PRO A 29 36.30 -9.46 -25.22
C PRO A 29 37.52 -8.64 -25.61
N ARG A 30 38.43 -9.20 -26.43
CA ARG A 30 39.62 -8.52 -26.94
C ARG A 30 39.31 -7.22 -27.67
N TYR A 31 38.18 -7.16 -28.39
CA TYR A 31 37.79 -5.98 -29.16
C TYR A 31 36.85 -5.06 -28.40
N LYS A 32 36.39 -5.46 -27.21
CA LYS A 32 35.56 -4.62 -26.35
C LYS A 32 36.44 -3.63 -25.59
N MET A 33 36.03 -2.36 -25.63
CA MET A 33 36.74 -1.27 -24.98
C MET A 33 36.43 -1.19 -23.49
N GLU A 34 35.17 -1.41 -23.14
CA GLU A 34 34.61 -1.44 -21.80
C GLU A 34 33.64 -2.63 -21.71
N ASN A 35 33.28 -3.04 -20.48
CA ASN A 35 32.44 -4.21 -20.24
C ASN A 35 32.99 -5.49 -20.91
N ILE A 36 34.26 -5.81 -20.62
CA ILE A 36 34.97 -6.99 -21.13
C ILE A 36 34.33 -8.32 -20.70
N ILE A 37 33.55 -8.30 -19.62
CA ILE A 37 32.76 -9.45 -19.16
C ILE A 37 31.30 -9.13 -19.42
N GLN A 38 30.65 -9.99 -20.20
CA GLN A 38 29.21 -9.97 -20.41
C GLN A 38 28.66 -11.19 -19.68
N MET A 39 27.99 -10.96 -18.55
CA MET A 39 27.30 -12.01 -17.82
C MET A 39 25.82 -11.99 -18.20
N GLU A 40 25.24 -13.16 -18.32
CA GLU A 40 23.79 -13.30 -18.39
C GLU A 40 23.23 -12.97 -17.01
N LEU A 41 22.30 -12.02 -16.95
CA LEU A 41 21.59 -11.71 -15.72
C LEU A 41 20.52 -12.77 -15.52
N ASP A 42 20.60 -13.53 -14.44
CA ASP A 42 19.51 -14.39 -14.00
C ASP A 42 18.42 -13.50 -13.38
N MET A 43 17.24 -13.50 -14.01
CA MET A 43 16.11 -12.71 -13.54
C MET A 43 15.49 -13.44 -12.34
N PRO A 44 15.56 -12.87 -11.12
CA PRO A 44 14.99 -13.54 -9.96
C PRO A 44 13.48 -13.71 -10.12
N SER A 45 12.95 -14.81 -9.60
CA SER A 45 11.51 -15.00 -9.48
C SER A 45 10.86 -13.83 -8.73
N ARG A 46 9.62 -13.48 -9.09
CA ARG A 46 8.84 -12.44 -8.40
C ARG A 46 8.92 -12.63 -6.88
N THR A 47 9.49 -11.65 -6.19
CA THR A 47 9.67 -11.65 -4.72
C THR A 47 8.54 -10.94 -3.98
N THR A 48 7.59 -10.34 -4.72
CA THR A 48 6.46 -9.61 -4.15
C THR A 48 5.24 -10.51 -3.99
N ARG A 49 4.64 -10.51 -2.80
CA ARG A 49 3.30 -11.05 -2.57
C ARG A 49 2.27 -10.04 -3.10
N ASP A 50 1.24 -10.52 -3.78
CA ASP A 50 0.11 -9.69 -4.19
C ASP A 50 -0.65 -9.19 -2.97
N TYR A 51 -1.06 -7.93 -3.01
CA TYR A 51 -1.83 -7.33 -1.93
C TYR A 51 -3.23 -7.95 -1.91
N GLU A 52 -3.53 -8.70 -0.85
CA GLU A 52 -4.89 -9.10 -0.52
C GLU A 52 -5.49 -8.01 0.36
N GLY A 53 -6.55 -7.36 -0.13
CA GLY A 53 -7.25 -6.32 0.62
C GLY A 53 -7.78 -6.81 1.96
N PRO A 54 -8.07 -5.91 2.92
CA PRO A 54 -8.58 -6.29 4.22
C PRO A 54 -9.89 -7.07 4.07
N SER A 55 -9.97 -8.24 4.72
CA SER A 55 -11.21 -9.02 4.80
C SER A 55 -12.24 -8.21 5.59
N VAL A 56 -13.19 -7.59 4.90
CA VAL A 56 -14.24 -6.78 5.52
C VAL A 56 -15.23 -7.71 6.23
N ALA A 57 -15.65 -7.37 7.46
CA ALA A 57 -16.66 -8.15 8.17
C ALA A 57 -18.02 -8.11 7.44
N PRO A 58 -18.80 -9.20 7.41
CA PRO A 58 -20.07 -9.27 6.67
C PRO A 58 -21.06 -8.16 7.03
N ARG A 59 -21.03 -7.70 8.28
CA ARG A 59 -21.88 -6.62 8.78
C ARG A 59 -21.53 -5.25 8.17
N ILE A 60 -20.24 -5.00 7.93
CA ILE A 60 -19.77 -3.74 7.35
C ILE A 60 -20.07 -3.72 5.86
N GLN A 61 -19.92 -4.86 5.17
CA GLN A 61 -20.34 -5.00 3.76
C GLN A 61 -21.83 -4.71 3.59
N ALA A 62 -22.69 -5.34 4.39
CA ALA A 62 -24.12 -5.11 4.34
C ALA A 62 -24.51 -3.63 4.60
N ALA A 63 -23.80 -2.95 5.50
CA ALA A 63 -24.03 -1.53 5.76
C ALA A 63 -23.57 -0.64 4.60
N LEU A 64 -22.43 -0.96 3.96
CA LEU A 64 -21.96 -0.27 2.76
C LEU A 64 -22.92 -0.48 1.59
N ASP A 65 -23.38 -1.71 1.36
CA ASP A 65 -24.31 -2.04 0.28
C ASP A 65 -25.66 -1.34 0.48
N ALA A 66 -26.19 -1.32 1.71
CA ALA A 66 -27.41 -0.60 2.03
C ALA A 66 -27.27 0.93 1.85
N ALA A 67 -26.11 1.50 2.14
CA ALA A 67 -25.86 2.93 1.94
C ALA A 67 -25.69 3.31 0.46
N LEU A 68 -25.28 2.37 -0.38
CA LEU A 68 -25.13 2.56 -1.84
C LEU A 68 -26.40 2.23 -2.61
N GLN A 69 -27.37 1.57 -1.98
CA GLN A 69 -28.64 1.26 -2.61
C GLN A 69 -29.47 2.54 -2.72
N ASN A 70 -29.74 2.98 -3.95
CA ASN A 70 -30.64 4.12 -4.19
C ASN A 70 -32.04 3.73 -3.70
N GLU A 71 -32.55 4.43 -2.69
CA GLU A 71 -33.90 4.21 -2.17
C GLU A 71 -34.93 4.65 -3.23
N ASP A 72 -35.81 3.75 -3.65
CA ASP A 72 -36.99 4.11 -4.44
C ASP A 72 -37.99 4.87 -3.53
N ASP A 73 -38.58 5.95 -4.05
CA ASP A 73 -39.57 6.76 -3.31
C ASP A 73 -40.80 5.90 -2.90
N LEU A 74 -40.86 5.51 -1.62
CA LEU A 74 -42.00 4.80 -1.04
C LEU A 74 -43.17 5.75 -0.80
N THR A 75 -44.22 5.66 -1.63
CA THR A 75 -45.48 6.37 -1.42
C THR A 75 -46.34 5.63 -0.37
N LEU A 76 -46.46 6.22 0.83
CA LEU A 76 -47.31 5.68 1.91
C LEU A 76 -48.74 6.24 1.78
N ASP A 77 -49.72 5.37 1.49
CA ASP A 77 -51.14 5.74 1.59
C ASP A 77 -51.57 5.78 3.06
N ALA A 78 -51.93 6.97 3.54
CA ALA A 78 -52.31 7.25 4.93
C ALA A 78 -53.73 6.76 5.30
N SER A 79 -54.44 6.06 4.41
CA SER A 79 -55.84 5.63 4.61
C SER A 79 -56.06 4.60 5.73
N SER A 80 -55.01 4.05 6.33
CA SER A 80 -55.10 2.95 7.32
C SER A 80 -54.93 3.36 8.80
N SER A 81 -54.99 4.65 9.13
CA SER A 81 -54.50 5.19 10.42
C SER A 81 -55.44 5.14 11.64
N ASN A 82 -56.37 4.18 11.74
CA ASN A 82 -57.34 4.16 12.86
C ASN A 82 -57.12 3.14 13.99
N THR A 83 -55.95 2.51 14.12
CA THR A 83 -55.83 1.33 15.02
C THR A 83 -54.67 1.30 16.03
N PHE A 84 -54.03 2.40 16.41
CA PHE A 84 -52.95 2.34 17.43
C PHE A 84 -52.99 3.44 18.49
N ASN A 85 -53.99 3.37 19.38
CA ASN A 85 -53.94 4.05 20.67
C ASN A 85 -53.33 3.13 21.74
N THR A 86 -52.00 3.16 21.89
CA THR A 86 -51.34 2.63 23.09
C THR A 86 -50.28 3.60 23.60
N LYS A 87 -50.61 4.34 24.66
CA LYS A 87 -49.69 5.22 25.39
C LYS A 87 -48.59 4.39 26.07
N ILE A 88 -47.38 4.39 25.52
CA ILE A 88 -46.19 3.82 26.17
C ILE A 88 -45.59 4.89 27.10
N LYS A 89 -45.64 4.67 28.43
CA LYS A 89 -44.94 5.49 29.43
C LYS A 89 -43.55 4.90 29.69
N ILE A 90 -42.50 5.57 29.21
CA ILE A 90 -41.10 5.21 29.52
C ILE A 90 -40.71 5.89 30.84
N LYS A 91 -40.54 5.11 31.92
CA LYS A 91 -40.02 5.59 33.21
C LYS A 91 -38.49 5.45 33.21
N GLY A 92 -37.79 6.56 33.01
CA GLY A 92 -36.33 6.61 32.99
C GLY A 92 -35.72 6.28 34.35
N LYS A 93 -34.87 5.25 34.42
CA LYS A 93 -33.97 5.03 35.57
C LYS A 93 -32.79 5.99 35.41
N ARG A 94 -32.62 6.92 36.34
CA ARG A 94 -31.43 7.76 36.45
C ARG A 94 -30.24 6.87 36.82
N GLY A 95 -29.41 6.52 35.83
CA GLY A 95 -28.14 5.86 36.05
C GLY A 95 -27.20 6.80 36.80
N GLU A 96 -26.64 6.33 37.91
CA GLU A 96 -25.68 7.07 38.71
C GLU A 96 -24.43 7.40 37.89
N ARG A 97 -24.04 8.68 37.94
CA ARG A 97 -22.91 9.24 37.20
C ARG A 97 -21.58 8.66 37.72
N PRO A 98 -20.67 8.16 36.87
CA PRO A 98 -19.41 7.59 37.35
C PRO A 98 -18.53 8.65 38.00
N LYS A 99 -17.95 8.32 39.16
CA LYS A 99 -17.03 9.19 39.91
C LYS A 99 -15.72 9.34 39.14
N THR A 100 -15.52 10.47 38.48
CA THR A 100 -14.24 10.89 37.93
C THR A 100 -13.34 11.41 39.05
N ALA A 101 -12.32 10.63 39.45
CA ALA A 101 -11.10 11.15 40.08
C ALA A 101 -10.03 10.04 40.26
N LYS A 102 -9.07 9.99 39.33
CA LYS A 102 -7.66 9.72 39.67
C LYS A 102 -6.79 10.64 38.80
N LEU A 103 -6.34 11.73 39.41
CA LEU A 103 -5.20 12.51 38.93
C LEU A 103 -3.94 11.69 39.21
N VAL A 104 -3.28 11.21 38.17
CA VAL A 104 -1.87 10.80 38.20
C VAL A 104 -1.21 11.48 37.02
N GLY A 105 -0.09 12.17 37.30
CA GLY A 105 0.65 13.02 36.37
C GLY A 105 1.25 12.31 35.15
N PRO A 106 2.02 13.05 34.33
CA PRO A 106 2.20 12.78 32.90
C PRO A 106 3.18 11.63 32.64
N GLY A 107 2.67 10.40 32.65
CA GLY A 107 3.28 9.28 31.94
C GLY A 107 2.64 9.21 30.56
N ARG A 108 3.37 9.62 29.52
CA ARG A 108 2.94 9.52 28.12
C ARG A 108 2.86 8.03 27.75
N VAL A 109 1.72 7.40 28.01
CA VAL A 109 1.40 6.07 27.47
C VAL A 109 1.09 6.28 26.00
N TYR A 110 2.03 5.91 25.14
CA TYR A 110 1.72 5.72 23.74
C TYR A 110 0.76 4.53 23.67
N THR A 111 -0.53 4.81 23.54
CA THR A 111 -1.44 3.83 22.95
C THR A 111 -0.99 3.70 21.51
N THR A 112 -0.18 2.69 21.21
CA THR A 112 -0.02 2.24 19.84
C THR A 112 -1.41 1.82 19.39
N ASN A 113 -2.08 2.68 18.62
CA ASN A 113 -3.20 2.24 17.81
C ASN A 113 -2.62 1.14 16.93
N GLU A 114 -2.97 -0.11 17.22
CA GLU A 114 -2.77 -1.31 16.42
C GLU A 114 -3.58 -1.23 15.11
N ASN A 115 -3.70 -0.03 14.53
CA ASN A 115 -4.12 0.13 13.16
C ASN A 115 -2.94 -0.34 12.32
N ASN A 116 -2.95 -1.63 12.00
CA ASN A 116 -2.13 -2.31 10.99
C ASN A 116 -2.46 -1.77 9.58
N GLU A 117 -2.49 -0.45 9.43
CA GLU A 117 -2.84 0.25 8.20
C GLU A 117 -1.66 0.28 7.22
N TYR A 118 -0.45 -0.07 7.69
CA TYR A 118 0.75 -0.18 6.86
C TYR A 118 1.52 -1.47 7.14
N PRO A 119 2.08 -2.11 6.10
CA PRO A 119 2.91 -3.29 6.28
C PRO A 119 4.16 -2.93 7.08
N THR A 120 4.42 -3.69 8.13
CA THR A 120 5.66 -3.58 8.92
C THR A 120 6.81 -4.20 8.14
N ALA A 121 7.99 -3.56 8.19
CA ALA A 121 9.19 -4.09 7.57
C ALA A 121 9.54 -5.43 8.21
N ARG A 122 9.45 -6.54 7.44
CA ARG A 122 10.01 -7.81 7.88
C ARG A 122 11.52 -7.68 7.92
N GLY A 123 12.08 -7.72 9.13
CA GLY A 123 13.52 -7.81 9.34
C GLY A 123 14.14 -9.02 8.65
N LEU A 124 15.46 -9.05 8.59
CA LEU A 124 16.25 -10.12 7.97
C LEU A 124 15.80 -11.50 8.49
N VAL A 125 15.21 -12.31 7.60
CA VAL A 125 14.83 -13.69 7.90
C VAL A 125 16.12 -14.47 8.15
N LYS A 126 16.34 -14.89 9.39
CA LYS A 126 17.46 -15.76 9.75
C LYS A 126 17.11 -17.18 9.32
N ASN A 127 18.00 -17.78 8.53
CA ASN A 127 17.96 -19.20 8.15
C ASN A 127 18.28 -20.10 9.35
#